data_AF-A0A7G1IK59-F1
#
_entry.id   AF-A0A7G1IK59-F1
#
_cell.length_a   1.000
_cell.length_b   1.000
_cell.length_c   1.000
_cell.angle_alpha   90.00
_cell.angle_beta   90.00
_cell.angle_gamma   90.00
#
_symmetry.space_group_name_H-M   'P 1'
#
loop_
_entity.id
_entity.type
_entity.pdbx_description
1 polymer ?
#
loop_
_entity_poly.entity_id
_entity_poly.type
_entity_poly.pdbx_seq_one_letter_code
_entity_poly.pdbx_strand_id
1 'polypeptide(L)' 'MICAAAAHNWIDERAAALESLTSIRRAGADIVLSYWAAEAAGWLS' A
#
# COMPACT_ATOMS: atom_id res chain seq x y z
N MET A 1 10.65 -2.76 0.54
CA MET A 1 10.67 -2.25 1.92
C MET A 1 9.50 -2.78 2.73
N ILE A 2 8.24 -2.48 2.35
CA ILE A 2 7.04 -2.92 3.10
C ILE A 2 6.99 -4.44 3.28
N CYS A 3 7.10 -5.23 2.21
CA CYS A 3 7.09 -6.70 2.30
C CYS A 3 8.20 -7.27 3.19
N ALA A 4 9.38 -6.65 3.20
CA ALA A 4 10.49 -7.08 4.05
C ALA A 4 10.21 -6.80 5.52
N ALA A 5 9.69 -5.61 5.85
CA ALA A 5 9.30 -5.25 7.21
C ALA A 5 8.12 -6.09 7.72
N ALA A 6 7.16 -6.41 6.84
CA ALA A 6 6.07 -7.33 7.13
C ALA A 6 6.56 -8.77 7.39
N ALA A 7 7.52 -9.27 6.61
CA ALA A 7 8.12 -10.59 6.82
C ALA A 7 8.83 -10.71 8.17
N HIS A 8 9.31 -9.59 8.74
CA HIS A 8 9.87 -9.52 10.09
C HIS A 8 8.83 -9.22 11.19
N ASN A 9 7.54 -9.17 10.85
CA ASN A 9 6.43 -8.83 11.75
C ASN A 9 6.58 -7.46 12.44
N TRP A 10 7.26 -6.51 11.79
CA TRP A 10 7.42 -5.16 12.34
C TRP A 10 6.21 -4.27 12.06
N ILE A 11 5.47 -4.57 11.00
CA ILE A 11 4.31 -3.82 10.53
C ILE A 11 3.26 -4.78 9.98
N ASP A 12 2.00 -4.35 10.00
CA ASP A 12 0.94 -5.00 9.21
C ASP A 12 1.09 -4.62 7.73
N GLU A 13 1.23 -5.62 6.86
CA GLU A 13 1.53 -5.42 5.44
C GLU A 13 0.42 -4.67 4.71
N ARG A 14 -0.83 -5.10 4.91
CA ARG A 14 -2.00 -4.55 4.23
C ARG A 14 -2.23 -3.10 4.66
N ALA A 15 -2.21 -2.83 5.96
CA ALA A 15 -2.37 -1.49 6.49
C ALA A 15 -1.26 -0.55 5.99
N ALA A 16 0.00 -0.99 6.00
CA ALA A 16 1.12 -0.18 5.54
C ALA A 16 1.08 0.10 4.03
N ALA A 17 0.68 -0.88 3.22
CA ALA A 17 0.50 -0.70 1.77
C ALA A 17 -0.64 0.30 1.47
N LEU A 18 -1.79 0.15 2.13
CA LEU A 18 -2.92 1.07 1.94
C LEU A 18 -2.62 2.48 2.45
N GLU A 19 -1.94 2.63 3.58
CA GLU A 19 -1.51 3.94 4.09
C GLU A 19 -0.54 4.61 3.11
N SER A 20 0.39 3.85 2.53
CA SER A 20 1.33 4.37 1.52
C SER A 20 0.58 4.88 0.29
N LEU A 21 -0.35 4.09 -0.27
CA LEU A 21 -1.17 4.52 -1.42
C LEU A 21 -2.02 5.75 -1.10
N THR A 22 -2.63 5.77 0.09
CA THR A 22 -3.43 6.91 0.58
C THR A 22 -2.58 8.16 0.71
N SER A 23 -1.36 8.03 1.22
CA SER A 23 -0.43 9.16 1.37
C SER A 23 -0.05 9.78 0.03
N ILE A 24 0.15 8.97 -1.01
CA ILE A 24 0.47 9.44 -2.37
C ILE A 24 -0.73 10.18 -2.96
N ARG A 25 -1.95 9.64 -2.81
CA ARG A 25 -3.18 10.32 -3.24
C ARG A 25 -3.39 11.65 -2.50
N ARG A 26 -3.07 11.69 -1.20
CA ARG A 26 -3.13 12.91 -0.37
C ARG A 26 -2.11 13.96 -0.81
N ALA A 27 -0.95 13.55 -1.34
CA ALA A 27 0.04 14.45 -1.92
C ALA A 27 -0.40 15.09 -3.25
N GLY A 28 -1.59 14.74 -3.77
CA GLY A 28 -2.19 15.33 -4.96
C GLY A 28 -2.05 14.49 -6.23
N ALA A 29 -1.54 13.26 -6.15
CA ALA A 29 -1.48 12.39 -7.32
C ALA A 29 -2.89 11.89 -7.70
N ASP A 30 -3.27 12.09 -8.96
CA ASP A 30 -4.53 11.55 -9.50
C ASP A 30 -4.41 10.07 -9.88
N ILE A 31 -3.21 9.62 -10.27
CA ILE A 31 -2.91 8.23 -10.68
C ILE A 31 -1.66 7.75 -9.94
N VAL A 32 -1.72 6.52 -9.40
CA VAL A 32 -0.60 5.85 -8.73
C VAL A 32 -0.32 4.53 -9.43
N LEU A 33 0.88 4.39 -10.01
CA LEU A 33 1.36 3.13 -10.58
C LEU A 33 2.10 2.36 -9.47
N SER A 34 1.59 1.19 -9.11
CA SER A 34 2.13 0.39 -8.01
C SER A 34 1.97 -1.10 -8.27
N TYR A 35 2.94 -1.88 -7.79
CA TYR A 35 2.83 -3.35 -7.78
C TYR A 35 1.70 -3.86 -6.88
N TRP A 36 1.25 -3.02 -5.93
CA TRP A 36 0.10 -3.32 -5.05
C TRP A 36 -1.27 -3.16 -5.73
N ALA A 37 -1.33 -2.81 -7.02
CA ALA A 37 -2.59 -2.47 -7.67
C ALA A 37 -3.61 -3.61 -7.64
N ALA A 38 -3.17 -4.85 -7.87
CA ALA A 38 -4.06 -6.01 -7.89
C ALA A 38 -4.58 -6.34 -6.48
N GLU A 39 -3.70 -6.34 -5.48
CA GLU A 39 -4.04 -6.61 -4.08
C GLU A 39 -4.93 -5.51 -3.51
N ALA A 40 -4.61 -4.24 -3.78
CA ALA A 40 -5.41 -3.10 -3.35
C ALA A 40 -6.82 -3.14 -3.95
N ALA A 41 -6.95 -3.54 -5.23
CA ALA A 41 -8.26 -3.74 -5.85
C ALA A 41 -9.09 -4.81 -5.12
N GLY A 42 -8.45 -5.89 -4.66
CA GLY A 42 -9.12 -6.94 -3.86
C GLY A 42 -9.40 -6.54 -2.41
N TRP A 43 -8.63 -5.62 -1.83
CA TRP A 43 -8.84 -5.17 -0.45
C TRP A 43 -9.91 -4.08 -0.30
N LEU A 44 -10.17 -3.34 -1.37
CA LEU A 44 -11.08 -2.19 -1.40
C LEU A 44 -12.44 -2.52 -2.03
N SER A 45 -12.65 -3.78 -2.44
CA SER A 45 -13.92 -4.29 -2.96
C SER A 45 -14.98 -4.45 -1.89
#